data_AF-A0A060CNJ7-F1
#
_entry.id   AF-A0A060CNJ7-F1
#
_cell.length_a   1.000
_cell.length_b   1.000
_cell.length_c   1.000
_cell.angle_alpha   90.00
_cell.angle_beta   90.00
_cell.angle_gamma   90.00
#
_symmetry.space_group_name_H-M   'P 1'
#
loop_
_entity.id
_entity.type
_entity.pdbx_description
1 polymer ?
#
loop_
_entity_poly.entity_id
_entity_poly.type
_entity_poly.pdbx_seq_one_letter_code
_entity_poly.pdbx_strand_id
1 'polypeptide(L)'
;MFACAMYPESHQWYIDEVAAEARYQVRRLRSRASLALWCGNNENQDLHDGANWYRPGYYLPGQLYYNHIIPDVVAALDGRIPYWPGSPFGGNNNNSQYDGDVHNWNAWHGNFFRQFGDRPKVDQGPSGVSYRR
;
A
#
# COMPACT_ATOMS: atom_id res chain seq x y z
N MET A 1 1.22 9.98 6.45
CA MET A 1 0.82 8.59 6.84
C MET A 1 -0.44 8.17 6.10
N PHE A 2 -0.50 6.98 5.48
CA PHE A 2 -1.60 6.56 4.60
C PHE A 2 -2.04 5.10 4.83
N ALA A 3 -3.34 4.81 4.87
CA ALA A 3 -3.86 3.45 5.06
C ALA A 3 -5.32 3.28 4.61
N CYS A 4 -5.59 2.18 3.89
CA CYS A 4 -6.91 1.65 3.53
C CYS A 4 -7.92 2.67 2.97
N ALA A 5 -7.45 3.67 2.24
CA ALA A 5 -8.28 4.75 1.73
C ALA A 5 -7.71 5.33 0.43
N MET A 6 -8.60 5.88 -0.40
CA MET A 6 -8.22 6.67 -1.57
C MET A 6 -8.01 8.11 -1.12
N TYR A 7 -6.86 8.69 -1.46
CA TYR A 7 -6.47 10.01 -0.96
C TYR A 7 -6.65 11.09 -2.03
N PRO A 8 -7.10 12.30 -1.66
CA PRO A 8 -7.44 13.35 -2.62
C PRO A 8 -6.20 13.98 -3.22
N GLU A 9 -6.14 14.06 -4.56
CA GLU A 9 -5.00 14.63 -5.30
C GLU A 9 -5.39 15.87 -6.13
N SER A 10 -6.63 16.34 -6.02
CA SER A 10 -7.14 17.51 -6.77
C SER A 10 -6.85 18.85 -6.08
N HIS A 11 -6.38 18.82 -4.84
CA HIS A 11 -6.18 20.00 -4.01
C HIS A 11 -4.69 20.26 -3.77
N GLN A 12 -4.17 21.34 -4.35
CA GLN A 12 -2.75 21.71 -4.22
C GLN A 12 -2.30 21.82 -2.76
N TRP A 13 -3.13 22.41 -1.89
CA TRP A 13 -2.81 22.52 -0.46
C TRP A 13 -2.61 21.15 0.20
N TYR A 14 -3.36 20.13 -0.19
CA TYR A 14 -3.22 18.78 0.38
C TYR A 14 -1.93 18.11 -0.13
N ILE A 15 -1.64 18.28 -1.42
CA ILE A 15 -0.37 17.82 -2.03
C ILE A 15 0.83 18.45 -1.31
N ASP A 16 0.79 19.77 -1.07
CA ASP A 16 1.86 20.50 -0.41
C ASP A 16 2.06 20.06 1.04
N GLU A 17 0.97 19.82 1.77
CA GLU A 17 1.00 19.27 3.13
C GLU A 17 1.62 17.87 3.18
N VAL A 18 1.23 16.97 2.27
CA VAL A 18 1.84 15.63 2.17
C VAL A 18 3.34 15.73 1.91
N ALA A 19 3.75 16.61 0.99
CA ALA A 19 5.16 16.80 0.67
C ALA A 19 5.93 17.42 1.87
N ALA A 20 5.31 18.33 2.61
CA ALA A 20 5.88 18.93 3.82
C ALA A 20 6.06 17.88 4.93
N GLU A 21 5.03 17.06 5.20
CA GLU A 21 5.09 15.96 6.17
C GLU A 21 6.20 14.96 5.78
N ALA A 22 6.24 14.51 4.51
CA ALA A 22 7.26 13.58 4.04
C ALA A 22 8.68 14.11 4.27
N ARG A 23 8.95 15.36 3.87
CA ARG A 23 10.27 15.98 4.07
C ARG A 23 10.65 16.07 5.55
N TYR A 24 9.69 16.41 6.40
CA TYR A 24 9.91 16.49 7.85
C TYR A 24 10.24 15.10 8.43
N GLN A 25 9.42 14.10 8.13
CA GLN A 25 9.58 12.75 8.70
C GLN A 25 10.88 12.09 8.25
N VAL A 26 11.23 12.21 6.96
CA VAL A 26 12.49 11.65 6.43
C VAL A 26 13.69 12.30 7.12
N ARG A 27 13.73 13.64 7.24
CA ARG A 27 14.82 14.32 7.99
C ARG A 27 14.91 13.86 9.44
N ARG A 28 13.77 13.66 10.10
CA ARG A 28 13.69 13.28 11.51
C ARG A 28 14.18 11.86 11.79
N LEU A 29 13.98 10.93 10.84
CA LEU A 29 14.19 9.50 11.06
C LEU A 29 15.34 8.87 10.26
N ARG A 30 15.84 9.50 9.19
CA ARG A 30 16.90 8.93 8.31
C ARG A 30 18.20 8.52 9.02
N SER A 31 18.46 9.02 10.23
CA SER A 31 19.65 8.68 11.02
C SER A 31 19.44 7.57 12.05
N ARG A 32 18.25 6.96 12.11
CA ARG A 32 17.93 5.89 13.06
C ARG A 32 18.43 4.55 12.54
N ALA A 33 19.37 3.94 13.23
CA ALA A 33 19.94 2.64 12.86
C ALA A 33 18.88 1.51 12.77
N SER A 34 17.76 1.65 13.48
CA SER A 34 16.65 0.69 13.46
C SER A 34 15.73 0.84 12.25
N LEU A 35 15.82 1.93 11.48
CA LEU A 35 14.98 2.14 10.32
C LEU A 35 15.54 1.35 9.13
N ALA A 36 14.75 0.41 8.61
CA ALA A 36 15.18 -0.50 7.55
C ALA A 36 14.46 -0.29 6.22
N LEU A 37 13.28 0.35 6.23
CA LEU A 37 12.44 0.53 5.06
C LEU A 37 11.53 1.75 5.24
N TRP A 38 11.34 2.50 4.16
CA TRP A 38 10.24 3.46 4.03
C TRP A 38 9.10 2.83 3.23
N CYS A 39 7.87 2.90 3.71
CA CYS A 39 6.69 2.38 2.99
C CYS A 39 5.69 3.50 2.72
N GLY A 40 5.14 3.56 1.50
CA GLY A 40 4.26 4.64 1.06
C GLY A 40 2.86 4.62 1.69
N ASN A 41 2.27 3.43 1.82
CA ASN A 41 0.93 3.27 2.38
C ASN A 41 0.65 1.83 2.86
N ASN A 42 -0.47 1.64 3.54
CA ASN A 42 -1.05 0.34 3.83
C ASN A 42 -2.26 0.04 2.92
N GLU A 43 -2.17 -1.03 2.13
CA GLU A 43 -3.24 -1.70 1.37
C GLU A 43 -3.97 -0.92 0.28
N ASN A 44 -3.59 0.32 -0.03
CA ASN A 44 -4.37 1.13 -0.97
C ASN A 44 -4.41 0.52 -2.37
N GLN A 45 -3.29 -0.02 -2.87
CA GLN A 45 -3.24 -0.68 -4.17
C GLN A 45 -4.13 -1.93 -4.21
N ASP A 46 -4.00 -2.86 -3.25
CA ASP A 46 -4.79 -4.10 -3.25
C ASP A 46 -6.28 -3.85 -3.04
N LEU A 47 -6.66 -2.93 -2.14
CA LEU A 47 -8.06 -2.56 -1.91
C LEU A 47 -8.69 -1.94 -3.16
N HIS A 48 -7.98 -1.05 -3.83
CA HIS A 48 -8.47 -0.43 -5.07
C HIS A 48 -8.63 -1.45 -6.19
N ASP A 49 -7.62 -2.31 -6.39
CA ASP A 49 -7.68 -3.37 -7.40
C ASP A 49 -8.78 -4.38 -7.09
N GLY A 50 -9.07 -4.64 -5.82
CA GLY A 50 -10.16 -5.50 -5.39
C GLY A 50 -11.52 -4.86 -5.66
N ALA A 51 -11.71 -3.61 -5.25
CA ALA A 51 -12.95 -2.87 -5.47
C ALA A 51 -13.25 -2.63 -6.95
N ASN A 52 -12.21 -2.50 -7.78
CA ASN A 52 -12.30 -2.19 -9.21
C ASN A 52 -11.83 -3.34 -10.10
N TRP A 53 -11.92 -4.60 -9.66
CA TRP A 53 -11.47 -5.80 -10.41
C TRP A 53 -11.99 -5.87 -11.85
N TYR A 54 -13.19 -5.33 -12.10
CA TYR A 54 -13.86 -5.29 -13.40
C TYR A 54 -13.43 -4.10 -14.29
N ARG A 55 -12.52 -3.25 -13.81
CA ARG A 55 -11.95 -2.09 -14.52
C ARG A 55 -10.42 -2.07 -14.36
N PRO A 56 -9.69 -2.99 -15.01
CA PRO A 56 -8.22 -2.97 -15.01
C PRO A 56 -7.68 -1.61 -15.45
N GLY A 57 -6.68 -1.10 -14.73
CA GLY A 57 -6.08 0.21 -15.03
C GLY A 57 -6.92 1.42 -14.60
N TYR A 58 -8.00 1.22 -13.84
CA TYR A 58 -8.73 2.34 -13.25
C TYR A 58 -7.82 3.15 -12.32
N TYR A 59 -7.88 4.47 -12.42
CA TYR A 59 -7.01 5.39 -11.69
C TYR A 59 -7.11 5.17 -10.18
N LEU A 60 -5.97 5.00 -9.50
CA LEU A 60 -5.85 4.90 -8.04
C LEU A 60 -5.61 6.30 -7.44
N PRO A 61 -6.57 6.92 -6.73
CA PRO A 61 -6.31 8.17 -6.01
C PRO A 61 -5.39 7.92 -4.81
N GLY A 62 -4.26 8.61 -4.80
CA GLY A 62 -3.17 8.48 -3.84
C GLY A 62 -1.84 8.08 -4.50
N GLN A 63 -1.87 7.57 -5.74
CA GLN A 63 -0.67 7.14 -6.46
C GLN A 63 0.36 8.25 -6.69
N LEU A 64 -0.06 9.53 -6.78
CA LEU A 64 0.84 10.68 -6.85
C LEU A 64 1.79 10.68 -5.64
N TYR A 65 1.27 10.35 -4.46
CA TYR A 65 2.05 10.32 -3.22
C TYR A 65 2.99 9.13 -3.18
N TYR A 66 2.48 7.95 -3.52
CA TYR A 66 3.21 6.70 -3.35
C TYR A 66 4.25 6.46 -4.45
N ASN A 67 4.02 6.97 -5.66
CA ASN A 67 4.87 6.72 -6.82
C ASN A 67 5.80 7.90 -7.14
N HIS A 68 5.50 9.10 -6.65
CA HIS A 68 6.28 10.31 -6.95
C HIS A 68 6.72 11.05 -5.70
N ILE A 69 5.80 11.66 -4.94
CA ILE A 69 6.19 12.62 -3.89
C ILE A 69 7.05 11.99 -2.78
N ILE A 70 6.59 10.89 -2.19
CA ILE A 70 7.31 10.24 -1.10
C ILE A 70 8.62 9.60 -1.58
N PRO A 71 8.66 8.79 -2.67
CA PRO A 71 9.92 8.22 -3.15
C PRO A 71 10.95 9.28 -3.53
N ASP A 72 10.54 10.37 -4.18
CA ASP A 72 11.44 11.47 -4.55
C ASP A 72 12.04 12.15 -3.31
N VAL A 73 11.23 12.36 -2.27
CA VAL A 73 11.69 12.92 -1.00
C VAL A 73 12.66 11.96 -0.28
N VAL A 74 12.36 10.66 -0.25
CA VAL A 74 13.25 9.64 0.34
C VAL A 74 14.57 9.57 -0.42
N ALA A 75 14.53 9.57 -1.75
CA ALA A 75 15.73 9.56 -2.59
C ALA A 75 16.59 10.82 -2.37
N ALA A 76 15.97 12.00 -2.27
CA ALA A 76 16.68 13.26 -2.10
C ALA A 76 17.26 13.47 -0.69
N LEU A 77 16.60 12.96 0.35
CA LEU A 77 16.96 13.25 1.74
C LEU A 77 17.62 12.09 2.48
N ASP A 78 17.30 10.84 2.17
CA ASP A 78 17.91 9.67 2.80
C ASP A 78 18.88 8.98 1.82
N GLY A 79 18.37 8.57 0.66
CA GLY A 79 19.14 7.95 -0.43
C GLY A 79 19.79 6.60 -0.09
N ARG A 80 19.74 6.15 1.17
CA ARG A 80 20.33 4.89 1.65
C ARG A 80 19.29 3.84 1.98
N ILE A 81 18.23 4.21 2.69
CA ILE A 81 17.17 3.28 3.08
C ILE A 81 16.21 3.07 1.91
N PRO A 82 15.90 1.82 1.53
CA PRO A 82 15.00 1.55 0.41
C PRO A 82 13.58 2.07 0.66
N TYR A 83 12.87 2.32 -0.43
CA TYR A 83 11.47 2.72 -0.43
C TYR A 83 10.58 1.62 -1.07
N TRP A 84 9.42 1.40 -0.48
CA TRP A 84 8.40 0.43 -0.90
C TRP A 84 7.07 1.14 -1.15
N PRO A 85 6.46 1.08 -2.36
CA PRO A 85 5.30 1.91 -2.70
C PRO A 85 4.05 1.70 -1.83
N GLY A 86 3.81 0.49 -1.34
CA GLY A 86 2.68 0.14 -0.48
C GLY A 86 2.87 -1.27 0.07
N SER A 87 2.08 -1.66 1.06
CA SER A 87 2.12 -3.01 1.65
C SER A 87 0.68 -3.53 1.74
N PRO A 88 0.31 -4.60 1.02
CA PRO A 88 1.17 -5.43 0.17
C PRO A 88 1.46 -4.79 -1.19
N PHE A 89 2.60 -5.12 -1.78
CA PHE A 89 2.96 -4.73 -3.15
C PHE A 89 3.85 -5.80 -3.81
N GLY A 90 3.66 -6.05 -5.10
CA GLY A 90 4.50 -7.02 -5.81
C GLY A 90 3.87 -7.55 -7.11
N GLY A 91 4.73 -7.89 -8.07
CA GLY A 91 4.32 -8.55 -9.33
C GLY A 91 3.18 -7.82 -10.07
N ASN A 92 2.32 -8.61 -10.72
CA ASN A 92 1.11 -8.11 -11.39
C ASN A 92 -0.11 -8.07 -10.45
N ASN A 93 -0.01 -8.66 -9.25
CA ASN A 93 -1.05 -8.65 -8.23
C ASN A 93 -0.42 -8.19 -6.93
N ASN A 94 -0.81 -7.02 -6.43
CA ASN A 94 -0.19 -6.39 -5.27
C ASN A 94 -0.08 -7.31 -4.05
N ASN A 95 -0.98 -8.27 -3.88
CA ASN A 95 -0.97 -9.24 -2.78
C ASN A 95 -0.59 -10.67 -3.26
N SER A 96 0.36 -10.77 -4.18
CA SER A 96 0.85 -12.03 -4.78
C SER A 96 1.61 -12.87 -3.76
N GLN A 97 1.30 -14.18 -3.70
CA GLN A 97 2.07 -15.12 -2.88
C GLN A 97 3.50 -15.40 -3.40
N TYR A 98 3.81 -14.92 -4.60
CA TYR A 98 5.05 -15.24 -5.30
C TYR A 98 5.96 -14.02 -5.50
N ASP A 99 5.43 -12.80 -5.33
CA ASP A 99 6.14 -11.56 -5.61
C ASP A 99 5.89 -10.54 -4.50
N GLY A 100 6.96 -10.01 -3.90
CA GLY A 100 6.86 -8.96 -2.89
C GLY A 100 6.37 -9.45 -1.53
N ASP A 101 5.58 -8.62 -0.84
CA ASP A 101 5.01 -8.92 0.47
C ASP A 101 3.51 -9.22 0.41
N VAL A 102 3.00 -9.94 1.42
CA VAL A 102 1.64 -10.47 1.45
C VAL A 102 0.94 -10.15 2.74
N HIS A 103 -0.31 -9.71 2.62
CA HIS A 103 -1.26 -9.62 3.71
C HIS A 103 -2.21 -10.81 3.65
N ASN A 104 -1.88 -11.87 4.41
CA ASN A 104 -2.70 -13.08 4.47
C ASN A 104 -3.88 -12.90 5.43
N TRP A 105 -4.96 -12.36 4.88
CA TRP A 105 -6.22 -12.19 5.60
C TRP A 105 -7.16 -13.39 5.51
N ASN A 106 -6.74 -14.49 4.90
CA ASN A 106 -7.58 -15.67 4.70
C ASN A 106 -7.98 -16.30 6.03
N ALA A 107 -7.05 -16.39 6.97
CA ALA A 107 -7.29 -17.05 8.25
C ALA A 107 -8.29 -16.31 9.15
N TRP A 108 -8.35 -14.99 9.11
CA TRP A 108 -9.16 -14.20 10.04
C TRP A 108 -10.34 -13.48 9.38
N HIS A 109 -10.12 -12.80 8.25
CA HIS A 109 -11.18 -12.08 7.54
C HIS A 109 -11.91 -12.94 6.51
N GLY A 110 -11.44 -14.18 6.27
CA GLY A 110 -12.07 -15.10 5.33
C GLY A 110 -11.77 -14.79 3.87
N ASN A 111 -10.73 -14.00 3.60
CA ASN A 111 -10.33 -13.65 2.25
C ASN A 111 -9.80 -14.89 1.50
N PHE A 112 -9.74 -14.79 0.18
CA PHE A 112 -9.06 -15.76 -0.66
C PHE A 112 -7.94 -15.06 -1.43
N PHE A 113 -6.82 -15.76 -1.60
CA PHE A 113 -5.83 -15.33 -2.59
C PHE A 113 -6.47 -15.28 -3.97
N ARG A 114 -6.13 -14.23 -4.72
CA ARG A 114 -6.68 -13.95 -6.04
C ARG A 114 -5.57 -13.71 -7.05
N GLN A 115 -5.87 -13.76 -8.34
CA GLN A 115 -5.03 -13.16 -9.37
C GLN A 115 -5.54 -11.76 -9.71
N PHE A 116 -4.71 -10.94 -10.36
CA PHE A 116 -5.13 -9.61 -10.80
C PHE A 116 -6.30 -9.73 -11.80
N GLY A 117 -7.33 -8.90 -11.61
CA GLY A 117 -8.56 -8.94 -12.40
C GLY A 117 -9.60 -9.96 -11.91
N ASP A 118 -9.25 -10.85 -10.98
CA ASP A 118 -10.25 -11.73 -10.36
C ASP A 118 -11.16 -10.93 -9.43
N ARG A 119 -12.46 -11.26 -9.45
CA ARG A 119 -13.43 -10.78 -8.48
C ARG A 119 -13.03 -11.26 -7.07
N PRO A 120 -12.90 -10.35 -6.08
CA PRO A 120 -12.64 -10.74 -4.70
C PRO A 120 -13.72 -11.68 -4.17
N LYS A 121 -13.28 -12.69 -3.42
CA LYS A 121 -14.13 -13.65 -2.71
C LYS A 121 -13.80 -13.58 -1.24
N VAL A 122 -14.84 -13.70 -0.41
CA VAL A 122 -14.73 -13.74 1.05
C VAL A 122 -15.72 -14.77 1.58
N ASP A 123 -15.28 -15.62 2.50
CA ASP A 123 -16.12 -16.51 3.33
C ASP A 123 -15.87 -16.18 4.80
N GLN A 124 -16.75 -15.37 5.39
CA GLN A 124 -16.68 -15.01 6.81
C GLN A 124 -17.36 -16.05 7.72
N GLY A 125 -17.86 -17.15 7.15
CA GLY A 125 -18.44 -18.24 7.91
C GLY A 125 -17.38 -19.07 8.65
N PRO A 126 -17.78 -19.95 9.59
CA PRO A 126 -16.85 -20.80 10.34
C PRO A 126 -15.94 -21.69 9.48
N SER A 127 -16.32 -21.96 8.23
CA SER A 127 -15.50 -22.70 7.25
C SER A 127 -14.40 -21.85 6.62
N GLY A 128 -14.63 -20.55 6.46
CA GLY A 128 -13.73 -19.63 5.76
C GLY A 128 -12.78 -18.89 6.69
N VAL A 129 -13.09 -18.82 7.99
CA VAL A 129 -12.19 -18.29 9.02
C VAL A 129 -11.64 -19.43 9.89
N SER A 130 -10.37 -19.35 10.23
CA SER A 130 -9.71 -20.31 11.12
C SER A 130 -10.06 -20.01 12.57
N TYR A 131 -11.31 -20.25 12.95
CA TYR A 131 -11.71 -20.31 14.36
C TYR A 131 -11.34 -21.70 14.90
N ARG A 132 -10.06 -21.91 15.22
CA ARG A 132 -9.65 -23.12 15.95
C ARG A 132 -10.09 -22.94 17.41
N ARG A 133 -11.08 -23.73 17.84
CA ARG A 133 -11.32 -24.00 19.26
C ARG A 133 -10.21 -24.86 19.83
#